data_AF-A0A365MPA4-F1
#
_entry.id   AF-A0A365MPA4-F1
#
_cell.length_a   1.000
_cell.length_b   1.000
_cell.length_c   1.000
_cell.angle_alpha   90.00
_cell.angle_beta   90.00
_cell.angle_gamma   90.00
#
_symmetry.space_group_name_H-M   'P 1'
#
loop_
_entity.id
_entity.type
_entity.pdbx_description
1 polymer ?
#
loop_
_entity_poly.entity_id
_entity_poly.type
_entity_poly.pdbx_seq_one_letter_code
_entity_poly.pdbx_strand_id
1 'polypeptide(L)'
;MKTSSCILLSMVIKASYSSNYHKKASLTTGKGYESWRRLGDLSSSLFALGYHQQLESSGPIPPFLRSLRQAAFASSYSADKNVSIFLGRPPRISRKFCHFRQLSLDAYYSYTWAPDSKLDLFADARWAALCAILKEEIIVELFGEEQFDKRVEKARHIQTTAELQWSSLPQHFRLEMPMKSYDRPAAELDLMLGAKLNHLHVLFLQRLALVRRVSEPDTQLRNIAQEILGLVVEAVLFKDHLVHSGTSLTWKVVYYGLAAAGVTCLSLLQNQQPAEHEAVASPKVLRDLGVLVADIEFGTLVYKEDANYALLAGATQTIKNILDSISRSRLSQRRLTVQAPDAAVQDDPELGSTSWDLWGTGNLQDFDTNFWLMLAEHPLTLNT
;
A
#
# COMPACT_ATOMS: atom_id res chain seq x y z
N MET A 1 -29.05 -1.38 23.69
CA MET A 1 -27.83 -0.59 23.38
C MET A 1 -26.51 -1.27 23.73
N LYS A 2 -26.38 -2.10 24.78
CA LYS A 2 -25.12 -2.81 25.12
C LYS A 2 -24.73 -3.93 24.13
N THR A 3 -25.71 -4.60 23.52
CA THR A 3 -25.53 -5.68 22.54
C THR A 3 -25.12 -5.20 21.15
N SER A 4 -25.62 -4.04 20.71
CA SER A 4 -25.32 -3.46 19.39
C SER A 4 -23.87 -3.00 19.23
N SER A 5 -23.25 -2.45 20.28
CA SER A 5 -21.84 -2.01 20.22
C SER A 5 -20.83 -3.16 20.20
N CYS A 6 -21.14 -4.32 20.82
CA CYS A 6 -20.27 -5.49 20.75
C CYS A 6 -20.32 -6.18 19.37
N ILE A 7 -21.48 -6.15 18.71
CA ILE A 7 -21.66 -6.67 17.34
C ILE A 7 -20.96 -5.77 16.33
N LEU A 8 -21.10 -4.44 16.45
CA LEU A 8 -20.36 -3.49 15.61
C LEU A 8 -18.85 -3.62 15.79
N LEU A 9 -18.37 -3.85 17.01
CA LEU A 9 -16.95 -4.09 17.27
C LEU A 9 -16.46 -5.39 16.62
N SER A 10 -17.20 -6.50 16.75
CA SER A 10 -16.90 -7.74 16.04
C SER A 10 -16.90 -7.50 14.53
N MET A 11 -17.81 -6.68 14.00
CA MET A 11 -17.85 -6.35 12.59
C MET A 11 -16.70 -5.43 12.15
N VAL A 12 -16.28 -4.46 12.97
CA VAL A 12 -15.17 -3.54 12.66
C VAL A 12 -13.82 -4.23 12.83
N ILE A 13 -13.58 -4.97 13.92
CA ILE A 13 -12.36 -5.76 14.09
C ILE A 13 -12.28 -6.84 13.01
N LYS A 14 -13.40 -7.50 12.67
CA LYS A 14 -13.38 -8.48 11.57
C LYS A 14 -13.36 -7.85 10.17
N ALA A 15 -13.90 -6.65 9.95
CA ALA A 15 -13.78 -5.96 8.67
C ALA A 15 -12.40 -5.30 8.48
N SER A 16 -11.76 -4.85 9.56
CA SER A 16 -10.43 -4.24 9.55
C SER A 16 -9.29 -5.25 9.59
N TYR A 17 -9.49 -6.43 10.21
CA TYR A 17 -8.40 -7.41 10.41
C TYR A 17 -8.72 -8.82 9.87
N SER A 18 -9.98 -9.24 9.79
CA SER A 18 -10.33 -10.57 9.29
C SER A 18 -10.71 -10.56 7.81
N SER A 19 -9.72 -10.79 6.96
CA SER A 19 -9.96 -11.47 5.66
C SER A 19 -10.34 -12.95 5.83
N ASN A 20 -10.55 -13.43 7.06
CA ASN A 20 -10.98 -14.80 7.39
C ASN A 20 -12.49 -14.88 7.64
N TYR A 21 -13.27 -14.42 6.66
CA TYR A 21 -14.57 -15.03 6.43
C TYR A 21 -14.49 -15.80 5.12
N HIS A 22 -14.43 -17.13 5.24
CA HIS A 22 -14.74 -18.04 4.14
C HIS A 22 -16.05 -17.61 3.49
N LYS A 23 -15.95 -16.87 2.39
CA LYS A 23 -16.69 -17.01 1.14
C LYS A 23 -16.60 -15.71 0.34
N LYS A 24 -15.97 -15.84 -0.83
CA LYS A 24 -16.35 -15.22 -2.10
C LYS A 24 -16.31 -13.70 -2.09
N ALA A 25 -15.21 -13.16 -2.60
CA ALA A 25 -15.16 -11.85 -3.23
C ALA A 25 -14.58 -12.07 -4.66
N SER A 26 -14.84 -11.25 -5.67
CA SER A 26 -14.24 -11.37 -7.02
C SER A 26 -14.15 -9.95 -7.57
N LEU A 27 -12.99 -9.53 -8.09
CA LEU A 27 -12.75 -8.19 -8.62
C LEU A 27 -13.44 -7.91 -9.96
N THR A 28 -14.02 -8.91 -10.62
CA THR A 28 -14.70 -8.73 -11.92
C THR A 28 -16.22 -8.86 -11.84
N THR A 29 -16.79 -9.22 -10.68
CA THR A 29 -18.24 -9.44 -10.52
C THR A 29 -18.74 -8.94 -9.16
N GLY A 30 -19.48 -7.82 -9.09
CA GLY A 30 -20.38 -7.39 -8.00
C GLY A 30 -19.84 -7.24 -6.55
N LYS A 31 -18.68 -7.80 -6.18
CA LYS A 31 -18.27 -8.07 -4.79
C LYS A 31 -17.22 -7.09 -4.25
N GLY A 32 -16.38 -6.50 -5.10
CA GLY A 32 -15.61 -5.29 -4.73
C GLY A 32 -16.56 -4.12 -4.43
N TYR A 33 -17.63 -4.00 -5.23
CA TYR A 33 -18.73 -3.06 -4.98
C TYR A 33 -19.46 -3.35 -3.66
N GLU A 34 -19.69 -4.62 -3.32
CA GLU A 34 -20.28 -5.00 -2.03
C GLU A 34 -19.40 -4.62 -0.84
N SER A 35 -18.09 -4.87 -0.90
CA SER A 35 -17.16 -4.48 0.17
C SER A 35 -17.10 -2.96 0.35
N TRP A 36 -17.07 -2.23 -0.77
CA TRP A 36 -17.20 -0.77 -0.77
C TRP A 36 -18.54 -0.31 -0.21
N ARG A 37 -19.66 -0.97 -0.54
CA ARG A 37 -20.98 -0.64 0.01
C ARG A 37 -21.02 -0.83 1.52
N ARG A 38 -20.54 -1.97 2.02
CA ARG A 38 -20.47 -2.28 3.47
C ARG A 38 -19.64 -1.27 4.25
N LEU A 39 -18.53 -0.80 3.67
CA LEU A 39 -17.74 0.28 4.26
C LEU A 39 -18.53 1.60 4.34
N GLY A 40 -19.44 1.83 3.39
CA GLY A 40 -20.39 2.95 3.42
C GLY A 40 -21.43 2.81 4.51
N ASP A 41 -22.00 1.62 4.66
CA ASP A 41 -22.96 1.33 5.74
C ASP A 41 -22.30 1.47 7.12
N LEU A 42 -21.03 1.05 7.23
CA LEU A 42 -20.22 1.25 8.43
C LEU A 42 -19.99 2.74 8.72
N SER A 43 -19.57 3.52 7.72
CA SER A 43 -19.40 4.98 7.85
C SER A 43 -20.69 5.67 8.32
N SER A 44 -21.82 5.37 7.67
CA SER A 44 -23.14 5.87 8.06
C SER A 44 -23.51 5.47 9.50
N SER A 45 -23.20 4.24 9.90
CA SER A 45 -23.45 3.76 11.27
C SER A 45 -22.60 4.50 12.30
N LEU A 46 -21.32 4.77 12.02
CA LEU A 46 -20.44 5.54 12.90
C LEU A 46 -20.92 6.99 13.06
N PHE A 47 -21.42 7.58 11.98
CA PHE A 47 -22.02 8.91 12.01
C PHE A 47 -23.32 8.92 12.82
N ALA A 48 -24.22 7.98 12.59
CA ALA A 48 -25.47 7.84 13.36
C ALA A 48 -25.23 7.60 14.86
N LEU A 49 -24.18 6.85 15.20
CA LEU A 49 -23.76 6.63 16.60
C LEU A 49 -23.03 7.83 17.22
N GLY A 50 -22.77 8.88 16.45
CA GLY A 50 -22.04 10.08 16.90
C GLY A 50 -20.58 9.83 17.25
N TYR A 51 -19.97 8.75 16.74
CA TYR A 51 -18.56 8.42 17.07
C TYR A 51 -17.60 9.50 16.56
N HIS A 52 -17.95 10.17 15.45
CA HIS A 52 -17.22 11.26 14.81
C HIS A 52 -17.29 12.64 15.51
N GLN A 53 -18.25 12.86 16.41
CA GLN A 53 -18.52 14.18 17.01
C GLN A 53 -18.55 14.16 18.56
N GLN A 54 -18.45 12.97 19.16
CA GLN A 54 -18.69 12.72 20.58
C GLN A 54 -20.00 13.34 21.06
N LEU A 55 -21.08 12.54 21.06
CA LEU A 55 -22.28 12.89 21.81
C LEU A 55 -21.92 13.09 23.29
N GLU A 56 -22.31 14.23 23.86
CA GLU A 56 -22.38 14.41 25.30
C GLU A 56 -23.22 13.27 25.87
N SER A 57 -22.57 12.28 26.47
CA SER A 57 -23.30 11.26 27.22
C SER A 57 -23.81 11.94 28.49
N SER A 58 -25.10 11.82 28.77
CA SER A 58 -25.74 12.29 30.01
C SER A 58 -25.21 11.62 31.31
N GLY A 59 -24.07 10.92 31.25
CA GLY A 59 -23.37 10.28 32.37
C GLY A 59 -21.96 9.79 32.00
N PRO A 60 -21.17 9.32 33.00
CA PRO A 60 -19.78 8.89 32.80
C PRO A 60 -19.69 7.56 32.03
N ILE A 61 -19.02 7.58 30.87
CA ILE A 61 -18.72 6.37 30.08
C ILE A 61 -17.53 5.63 30.71
N PRO A 62 -17.62 4.30 30.93
CA PRO A 62 -16.51 3.48 31.38
C PRO A 62 -15.24 3.64 30.51
N PRO A 63 -14.03 3.73 31.08
CA PRO A 63 -12.79 3.96 30.32
C PRO A 63 -12.56 2.97 29.17
N PHE A 64 -12.78 1.68 29.41
CA PHE A 64 -12.66 0.65 28.37
C PHE A 64 -13.57 0.91 27.17
N LEU A 65 -14.83 1.31 27.40
CA LEU A 65 -15.76 1.62 26.31
C LEU A 65 -15.35 2.87 25.53
N ARG A 66 -14.66 3.82 26.17
CA ARG A 66 -14.09 4.99 25.49
C ARG A 66 -12.98 4.56 24.53
N SER A 67 -11.99 3.82 25.03
CA SER A 67 -10.88 3.30 24.21
C SER A 67 -11.38 2.44 23.05
N LEU A 68 -12.42 1.65 23.29
CA LEU A 68 -13.05 0.83 22.29
C LEU A 68 -13.68 1.62 21.14
N ARG A 69 -14.43 2.67 21.47
CA ARG A 69 -15.05 3.55 20.47
C ARG A 69 -13.99 4.29 19.66
N GLN A 70 -12.91 4.72 20.32
CA GLN A 70 -11.77 5.39 19.67
C GLN A 70 -11.09 4.46 18.67
N ALA A 71 -10.74 3.24 19.08
CA ALA A 71 -10.11 2.27 18.18
C ALA A 71 -11.03 1.85 17.03
N ALA A 72 -12.33 1.68 17.27
CA ALA A 72 -13.29 1.35 16.22
C ALA A 72 -13.39 2.47 15.17
N PHE A 73 -13.50 3.73 15.61
CA PHE A 73 -13.51 4.88 14.70
C PHE A 73 -12.18 5.02 13.96
N ALA A 74 -11.04 4.93 14.66
CA ALA A 74 -9.72 5.03 14.08
C ALA A 74 -9.46 3.96 13.00
N SER A 75 -9.82 2.71 13.29
CA SER A 75 -9.71 1.59 12.33
C SER A 75 -10.57 1.82 11.10
N SER A 76 -11.80 2.31 11.29
CA SER A 76 -12.74 2.57 10.21
C SER A 76 -12.33 3.79 9.37
N TYR A 77 -11.81 4.83 10.01
CA TYR A 77 -11.23 5.99 9.36
C TYR A 77 -10.02 5.59 8.50
N SER A 78 -9.13 4.73 9.02
CA SER A 78 -8.01 4.21 8.22
C SER A 78 -8.46 3.33 7.05
N ALA A 79 -9.41 2.43 7.29
CA ALA A 79 -9.98 1.57 6.25
C ALA A 79 -10.64 2.39 5.12
N ASP A 80 -11.39 3.45 5.46
CA ASP A 80 -11.96 4.39 4.49
C ASP A 80 -10.90 4.94 3.53
N LYS A 81 -9.76 5.44 4.06
CA LYS A 81 -8.70 6.04 3.23
C LYS A 81 -7.99 4.98 2.42
N ASN A 82 -7.65 3.85 3.04
CA ASN A 82 -6.92 2.80 2.34
C ASN A 82 -7.73 2.22 1.18
N VAL A 83 -9.02 1.96 1.39
CA VAL A 83 -9.91 1.44 0.34
C VAL A 83 -10.20 2.52 -0.71
N SER A 84 -10.39 3.77 -0.31
CA SER A 84 -10.50 4.90 -1.24
C SER A 84 -9.28 5.02 -2.15
N ILE A 85 -8.08 4.90 -1.57
CA ILE A 85 -6.84 4.93 -2.33
C ILE A 85 -6.75 3.74 -3.27
N PHE A 86 -7.07 2.55 -2.78
CA PHE A 86 -6.97 1.34 -3.59
C PHE A 86 -7.95 1.30 -4.77
N LEU A 87 -9.10 1.99 -4.65
CA LEU A 87 -10.16 1.97 -5.65
C LEU A 87 -10.27 3.24 -6.49
N GLY A 88 -9.42 4.26 -6.26
CA GLY A 88 -9.52 5.53 -6.97
C GLY A 88 -10.74 6.36 -6.59
N ARG A 89 -11.24 6.22 -5.36
CA ARG A 89 -12.53 6.82 -4.94
C ARG A 89 -12.33 7.88 -3.88
N PRO A 90 -13.15 8.93 -3.86
CA PRO A 90 -13.16 9.89 -2.76
C PRO A 90 -13.41 9.20 -1.40
N PRO A 91 -12.65 9.55 -0.34
CA PRO A 91 -12.94 9.15 1.03
C PRO A 91 -14.33 9.56 1.47
N ARG A 92 -15.03 8.70 2.22
CA ARG A 92 -16.38 8.99 2.74
C ARG A 92 -16.35 9.67 4.11
N ILE A 93 -15.33 9.39 4.93
CA ILE A 93 -15.20 9.95 6.27
C ILE A 93 -14.24 11.14 6.20
N SER A 94 -14.68 12.32 5.79
CA SER A 94 -13.75 13.46 5.78
C SER A 94 -13.42 13.94 7.19
N ARG A 95 -12.13 14.19 7.44
CA ARG A 95 -11.63 14.79 8.68
C ARG A 95 -12.35 16.09 9.05
N LYS A 96 -12.75 16.90 8.04
CA LYS A 96 -13.44 18.19 8.24
C LYS A 96 -14.75 18.07 9.02
N PHE A 97 -15.43 16.93 8.96
CA PHE A 97 -16.70 16.70 9.67
C PHE A 97 -16.51 16.01 11.02
N CYS A 98 -15.29 15.63 11.34
CA CYS A 98 -14.95 14.88 12.53
C CYS A 98 -14.40 15.83 13.61
N HIS A 99 -15.14 16.00 14.71
CA HIS A 99 -14.85 16.97 15.77
C HIS A 99 -14.77 16.25 17.12
N PHE A 100 -13.64 16.30 17.82
CA PHE A 100 -13.44 15.43 18.98
C PHE A 100 -12.89 16.14 20.22
N ARG A 101 -13.56 17.22 20.62
CA ARG A 101 -13.11 18.14 21.67
C ARG A 101 -12.95 17.52 23.07
N GLN A 102 -13.69 16.47 23.46
CA GLN A 102 -13.63 15.88 24.81
C GLN A 102 -13.11 14.42 24.88
N LEU A 103 -12.76 13.79 23.76
CA LEU A 103 -12.09 12.47 23.73
C LEU A 103 -10.56 12.60 23.79
N SER A 104 -10.06 13.84 23.89
CA SER A 104 -8.66 14.20 23.63
C SER A 104 -8.16 13.53 22.35
N LEU A 105 -8.90 13.63 21.24
CA LEU A 105 -8.46 13.00 19.99
C LEU A 105 -7.32 13.79 19.34
N ASP A 106 -7.06 15.03 19.76
CA ASP A 106 -5.77 15.70 19.49
C ASP A 106 -4.62 15.02 20.28
N ALA A 107 -4.90 14.38 21.41
CA ALA A 107 -3.94 13.53 22.13
C ALA A 107 -3.89 12.10 21.58
N TYR A 108 -5.00 11.54 21.07
CA TYR A 108 -5.03 10.21 20.42
C TYR A 108 -4.43 10.27 19.00
N TYR A 109 -4.63 11.36 18.27
CA TYR A 109 -3.93 11.68 17.03
C TYR A 109 -2.68 12.56 17.28
N SER A 110 -2.26 12.67 18.53
CA SER A 110 -0.90 13.11 18.82
C SER A 110 0.05 12.02 18.36
N TYR A 111 1.22 12.43 17.88
CA TYR A 111 2.35 11.54 17.67
C TYR A 111 3.13 11.26 18.97
N THR A 112 2.67 11.77 20.12
CA THR A 112 3.25 11.47 21.44
C THR A 112 2.77 10.12 21.99
N TRP A 113 3.71 9.29 22.42
CA TRP A 113 3.45 7.96 22.98
C TRP A 113 3.94 7.90 24.41
N ALA A 114 3.21 7.18 25.27
CA ALA A 114 3.68 6.89 26.62
C ALA A 114 4.83 5.87 26.53
N PRO A 115 5.93 6.02 27.32
CA PRO A 115 7.07 5.11 27.25
C PRO A 115 6.73 3.63 27.48
N ASP A 116 5.69 3.36 28.26
CA ASP A 116 5.18 2.03 28.63
C ASP A 116 4.06 1.52 27.71
N SER A 117 3.80 2.20 26.59
CA SER A 117 2.77 1.80 25.62
C SER A 117 3.02 0.38 25.10
N LYS A 118 2.01 -0.48 25.17
CA LYS A 118 2.09 -1.85 24.62
C LYS A 118 1.68 -1.85 23.15
N LEU A 119 2.33 -2.71 22.36
CA LEU A 119 1.95 -2.92 20.97
C LEU A 119 0.73 -3.85 20.95
N ASP A 120 -0.45 -3.26 20.86
CA ASP A 120 -1.72 -3.97 20.75
C ASP A 120 -2.57 -3.41 19.59
N LEU A 121 -3.76 -3.99 19.40
CA LEU A 121 -4.68 -3.54 18.35
C LEU A 121 -5.18 -2.10 18.55
N PHE A 122 -5.16 -1.56 19.77
CA PHE A 122 -5.56 -0.17 20.02
C PHE A 122 -4.46 0.79 19.57
N ALA A 123 -3.21 0.46 19.91
CA ALA A 123 -2.02 1.18 19.45
C ALA A 123 -1.90 1.12 17.92
N ASP A 124 -2.15 -0.04 17.31
CA ASP A 124 -2.15 -0.20 15.86
C ASP A 124 -3.28 0.61 15.21
N ALA A 125 -4.51 0.55 15.72
CA ALA A 125 -5.62 1.37 15.22
C ALA A 125 -5.32 2.87 15.29
N ARG A 126 -4.68 3.32 16.37
CA ARG A 126 -4.20 4.70 16.53
C ARG A 126 -3.19 5.06 15.45
N TRP A 127 -2.16 4.24 15.30
CA TRP A 127 -1.11 4.43 14.30
C TRP A 127 -1.65 4.45 12.86
N ALA A 128 -2.48 3.47 12.52
CA ALA A 128 -3.12 3.35 11.21
C ALA A 128 -3.97 4.60 10.87
N ALA A 129 -4.60 5.22 11.87
CA ALA A 129 -5.35 6.44 11.68
C ALA A 129 -4.46 7.69 11.55
N LEU A 130 -3.33 7.77 12.27
CA LEU A 130 -2.32 8.83 12.08
C LEU A 130 -1.78 8.84 10.64
N CYS A 131 -1.43 7.67 10.09
CA CYS A 131 -1.04 7.54 8.69
C CYS A 131 -2.21 7.87 7.74
N ALA A 132 -3.44 7.51 8.11
CA ALA A 132 -4.62 7.81 7.30
C ALA A 132 -4.94 9.30 7.21
N ILE A 133 -4.63 10.09 8.25
CA ILE A 133 -4.74 11.55 8.20
C ILE A 133 -3.83 12.10 7.10
N LEU A 134 -2.56 11.69 7.09
CA LEU A 134 -1.60 12.11 6.05
C LEU A 134 -2.02 11.62 4.66
N LYS A 135 -2.59 10.42 4.56
CA LYS A 135 -3.18 9.90 3.31
C LYS A 135 -4.35 10.76 2.82
N GLU A 136 -5.25 11.21 3.70
CA GLU A 136 -6.34 12.13 3.33
C GLU A 136 -5.77 13.47 2.84
N GLU A 137 -4.76 14.02 3.52
CA GLU A 137 -4.07 15.25 3.08
C GLU A 137 -3.41 15.08 1.70
N ILE A 138 -2.78 13.93 1.43
CA ILE A 138 -2.24 13.63 0.09
C ILE A 138 -3.36 13.63 -0.97
N ILE A 139 -4.46 12.92 -0.72
CA ILE A 139 -5.59 12.82 -1.66
C ILE A 139 -6.19 14.20 -1.94
N VAL A 140 -6.44 14.97 -0.89
CA VAL A 140 -7.16 16.25 -0.98
C VAL A 140 -6.25 17.38 -1.47
N GLU A 141 -5.00 17.43 -1.00
CA GLU A 141 -4.15 18.59 -1.16
C GLU A 141 -3.03 18.44 -2.19
N LEU A 142 -2.64 17.20 -2.55
CA LEU A 142 -1.61 16.98 -3.57
C LEU A 142 -2.22 16.60 -4.92
N PHE A 143 -3.05 15.54 -4.96
CA PHE A 143 -3.63 15.07 -6.22
C PHE A 143 -4.62 16.09 -6.83
N GLY A 144 -5.24 16.95 -6.02
CA GLY A 144 -6.10 18.04 -6.49
C GLY A 144 -5.40 19.37 -6.76
N GLU A 145 -4.08 19.50 -6.54
CA GLU A 145 -3.36 20.77 -6.66
C GLU A 145 -2.72 20.92 -8.04
N GLU A 146 -3.21 21.88 -8.82
CA GLU A 146 -2.71 22.17 -10.18
C GLU A 146 -1.34 22.86 -10.16
N GLN A 147 -1.04 23.63 -9.11
CA GLN A 147 0.22 24.37 -9.02
C GLN A 147 1.34 23.49 -8.46
N PHE A 148 2.31 23.14 -9.31
CA PHE A 148 3.42 22.26 -8.94
C PHE A 148 4.21 22.76 -7.73
N ASP A 149 4.52 24.06 -7.65
CA ASP A 149 5.30 24.62 -6.53
C ASP A 149 4.57 24.47 -5.18
N LYS A 150 3.25 24.72 -5.17
CA LYS A 150 2.41 24.47 -3.98
C LYS A 150 2.33 23.01 -3.63
N ARG A 151 2.23 22.14 -4.64
CA ARG A 151 2.25 20.69 -4.45
C ARG A 151 3.55 20.23 -3.78
N VAL A 152 4.70 20.74 -4.23
CA VAL A 152 6.02 20.47 -3.63
C VAL A 152 6.07 20.95 -2.17
N GLU A 153 5.59 22.17 -1.89
CA GLU A 153 5.58 22.72 -0.53
C GLU A 153 4.76 21.86 0.44
N LYS A 154 3.53 21.51 0.06
CA LYS A 154 2.65 20.64 0.85
C LYS A 154 3.23 19.24 1.01
N ALA A 155 3.79 18.67 -0.06
CA ALA A 155 4.41 17.37 -0.01
C ALA A 155 5.60 17.34 0.97
N ARG A 156 6.38 18.42 1.06
CA ARG A 156 7.45 18.56 2.06
C ARG A 156 6.91 18.62 3.49
N HIS A 157 5.78 19.29 3.71
CA HIS A 157 5.12 19.33 5.02
C HIS A 157 4.66 17.92 5.45
N ILE A 158 4.03 17.18 4.54
CA ILE A 158 3.56 15.81 4.79
C ILE A 158 4.75 14.88 5.09
N GLN A 159 5.84 14.97 4.32
CA GLN A 159 7.06 14.21 4.57
C GLN A 159 7.64 14.49 5.96
N THR A 160 7.80 15.77 6.31
CA THR A 160 8.34 16.18 7.63
C THR A 160 7.47 15.65 8.77
N THR A 161 6.15 15.68 8.60
CA THR A 161 5.20 15.16 9.59
C THR A 161 5.28 13.64 9.70
N ALA A 162 5.40 12.93 8.57
CA ALA A 162 5.55 11.47 8.56
C ALA A 162 6.84 11.02 9.26
N GLU A 163 7.96 11.70 9.01
CA GLU A 163 9.26 11.45 9.66
C GLU A 163 9.20 11.73 11.16
N LEU A 164 8.53 12.82 11.57
CA LEU A 164 8.30 13.13 12.98
C LEU A 164 7.42 12.07 13.67
N GLN A 165 6.33 11.64 13.03
CA GLN A 165 5.47 10.57 13.53
C GLN A 165 6.23 9.26 13.73
N TRP A 166 7.06 8.87 12.75
CA TRP A 166 7.86 7.65 12.84
C TRP A 166 8.93 7.74 13.93
N SER A 167 9.67 8.85 14.00
CA SER A 167 10.70 9.08 15.02
C SER A 167 10.15 9.26 16.44
N SER A 168 8.85 9.52 16.59
CA SER A 168 8.16 9.58 17.89
C SER A 168 7.52 8.25 18.30
N LEU A 169 7.33 7.31 17.36
CA LEU A 169 6.76 5.98 17.64
C LEU A 169 7.69 5.18 18.57
N PRO A 170 7.24 4.45 19.60
CA PRO A 170 8.15 3.69 20.45
C PRO A 170 9.02 2.71 19.67
N GLN A 171 10.29 2.55 20.02
CA GLN A 171 11.24 1.74 19.25
C GLN A 171 10.75 0.28 19.10
N HIS A 172 10.10 -0.27 20.13
CA HIS A 172 9.56 -1.62 20.10
C HIS A 172 8.32 -1.81 19.21
N PHE A 173 7.81 -0.73 18.59
CA PHE A 173 6.76 -0.78 17.57
C PHE A 173 7.35 -0.73 16.15
N ARG A 174 8.61 -0.31 16.01
CA ARG A 174 9.25 -0.07 14.72
C ARG A 174 9.92 -1.34 14.21
N LEU A 175 9.57 -1.74 13.00
CA LEU A 175 10.31 -2.76 12.25
C LEU A 175 11.50 -2.10 11.56
N GLU A 176 12.69 -2.19 12.16
CA GLU A 176 13.94 -1.61 11.64
C GLU A 176 14.89 -2.70 11.10
N MET A 177 14.78 -3.92 11.62
CA MET A 177 15.55 -5.09 11.20
C MET A 177 14.65 -6.10 10.48
N PRO A 178 15.21 -7.11 9.79
CA PRO A 178 14.43 -8.23 9.26
C PRO A 178 13.58 -8.89 10.34
N MET A 179 12.36 -9.32 10.02
CA MET A 179 11.40 -9.93 10.96
C MET A 179 11.99 -11.14 11.69
N LYS A 180 12.79 -11.95 11.00
CA LYS A 180 13.49 -13.11 11.57
C LYS A 180 14.48 -12.77 12.70
N SER A 181 14.90 -11.51 12.82
CA SER A 181 15.86 -11.06 13.83
C SER A 181 15.19 -10.76 15.17
N TYR A 182 13.86 -10.71 15.21
CA TYR A 182 13.10 -10.41 16.41
C TYR A 182 12.58 -11.71 17.04
N ASP A 183 12.84 -11.88 18.33
CA ASP A 183 12.23 -12.93 19.15
C ASP A 183 10.91 -12.42 19.73
N ARG A 184 9.84 -12.46 18.94
CA ARG A 184 8.51 -11.94 19.30
C ARG A 184 7.38 -12.82 18.82
N PRO A 185 6.19 -12.73 19.45
CA PRO A 185 4.99 -13.38 18.95
C PRO A 185 4.65 -12.91 17.53
N ALA A 186 4.16 -13.82 16.69
CA ALA A 186 3.78 -13.51 15.31
C ALA A 186 2.78 -12.36 15.18
N ALA A 187 1.85 -12.24 16.13
CA ALA A 187 0.90 -11.13 16.16
C ALA A 187 1.60 -9.77 16.30
N GLU A 188 2.60 -9.66 17.19
CA GLU A 188 3.36 -8.41 17.34
C GLU A 188 4.20 -8.11 16.10
N LEU A 189 4.87 -9.11 15.52
CA LEU A 189 5.65 -8.93 14.28
C LEU A 189 4.78 -8.41 13.13
N ASP A 190 3.57 -8.94 13.01
CA ASP A 190 2.63 -8.53 11.98
C ASP A 190 2.10 -7.09 12.20
N LEU A 191 1.93 -6.66 13.45
CA LEU A 191 1.61 -5.26 13.79
C LEU A 191 2.79 -4.34 13.49
N MET A 192 4.03 -4.74 13.82
CA MET A 192 5.23 -3.97 13.47
C MET A 192 5.39 -3.82 11.95
N LEU A 193 5.14 -4.90 11.19
CA LEU A 193 5.10 -4.88 9.73
C LEU A 193 4.02 -3.94 9.22
N GLY A 194 2.80 -4.04 9.75
CA GLY A 194 1.69 -3.13 9.41
C GLY A 194 2.03 -1.67 9.69
N ALA A 195 2.72 -1.39 10.79
CA ALA A 195 3.13 -0.05 11.16
C ALA A 195 4.14 0.52 10.15
N LYS A 196 5.18 -0.24 9.83
CA LYS A 196 6.21 0.13 8.85
C LYS A 196 5.64 0.31 7.44
N LEU A 197 4.78 -0.61 6.98
CA LEU A 197 4.15 -0.51 5.67
C LEU A 197 3.24 0.73 5.56
N ASN A 198 2.48 1.06 6.60
CA ASN A 198 1.68 2.29 6.60
C ASN A 198 2.53 3.56 6.50
N HIS A 199 3.65 3.61 7.24
CA HIS A 199 4.61 4.72 7.14
C HIS A 199 5.16 4.86 5.71
N LEU A 200 5.72 3.78 5.17
CA LEU A 200 6.31 3.78 3.85
C LEU A 200 5.27 4.10 2.77
N HIS A 201 4.03 3.68 2.94
CA HIS A 201 2.98 3.98 1.97
C HIS A 201 2.60 5.47 1.95
N VAL A 202 2.65 6.17 3.09
CA VAL A 202 2.49 7.63 3.11
C VAL A 202 3.60 8.28 2.28
N LEU A 203 4.86 7.89 2.49
CA LEU A 203 6.00 8.41 1.73
C LEU A 203 5.93 8.06 0.24
N PHE A 204 5.51 6.83 -0.07
CA PHE A 204 5.29 6.36 -1.43
C PHE A 204 4.26 7.22 -2.17
N LEU A 205 3.08 7.41 -1.57
CA LEU A 205 2.01 8.21 -2.18
C LEU A 205 2.39 9.68 -2.31
N GLN A 206 3.07 10.24 -1.30
CA GLN A 206 3.58 11.61 -1.34
C GLN A 206 4.56 11.78 -2.50
N ARG A 207 5.50 10.85 -2.68
CA ARG A 207 6.49 10.95 -3.75
C ARG A 207 5.85 10.71 -5.11
N LEU A 208 4.92 9.75 -5.21
CA LEU A 208 4.14 9.47 -6.41
C LEU A 208 3.41 10.74 -6.91
N ALA A 209 2.86 11.55 -6.00
CA ALA A 209 2.18 12.79 -6.37
C ALA A 209 3.11 13.89 -6.95
N LEU A 210 4.42 13.78 -6.72
CA LEU A 210 5.44 14.72 -7.22
C LEU A 210 6.06 14.27 -8.54
N VAL A 211 5.95 12.98 -8.88
CA VAL A 211 6.50 12.45 -10.12
C VAL A 211 5.65 12.92 -11.31
N ARG A 212 6.32 13.45 -12.34
CA ARG A 212 5.66 13.96 -13.56
C ARG A 212 5.08 12.84 -14.41
N ARG A 213 5.78 11.70 -14.50
CA ARG A 213 5.34 10.53 -15.23
C ARG A 213 5.70 9.30 -14.43
N VAL A 214 4.71 8.48 -14.07
CA VAL A 214 4.98 7.30 -13.25
C VAL A 214 5.81 6.25 -13.99
N SER A 215 5.83 6.31 -15.33
CA SER A 215 6.77 5.56 -16.18
C SER A 215 8.23 5.93 -15.94
N GLU A 216 8.47 7.09 -15.35
CA GLU A 216 9.79 7.63 -15.03
C GLU A 216 9.94 7.87 -13.51
N PRO A 217 9.91 6.80 -12.70
CA PRO A 217 10.02 6.94 -11.26
C PRO A 217 11.42 7.42 -10.87
N ASP A 218 11.47 8.51 -10.10
CA ASP A 218 12.73 9.00 -9.58
C ASP A 218 13.36 8.06 -8.54
N THR A 219 14.64 8.28 -8.24
CA THR A 219 15.41 7.45 -7.31
C THR A 219 14.77 7.32 -5.92
N GLN A 220 14.09 8.34 -5.41
CA GLN A 220 13.45 8.26 -4.10
C GLN A 220 12.22 7.34 -4.14
N LEU A 221 11.35 7.50 -5.14
CA LEU A 221 10.18 6.64 -5.32
C LEU A 221 10.60 5.18 -5.52
N ARG A 222 11.65 4.95 -6.32
CA ARG A 222 12.24 3.62 -6.54
C ARG A 222 12.73 2.98 -5.25
N ASN A 223 13.46 3.72 -4.42
CA ASN A 223 14.00 3.20 -3.17
C ASN A 223 12.87 2.81 -2.19
N ILE A 224 11.84 3.66 -2.05
CA ILE A 224 10.68 3.38 -1.20
C ILE A 224 9.93 2.14 -1.71
N ALA A 225 9.71 2.05 -3.03
CA ALA A 225 9.06 0.90 -3.65
C ALA A 225 9.84 -0.40 -3.39
N GLN A 226 11.16 -0.39 -3.54
CA GLN A 226 11.99 -1.56 -3.27
C GLN A 226 12.00 -1.96 -1.78
N GLU A 227 11.93 -1.00 -0.86
CA GLU A 227 11.80 -1.28 0.57
C GLU A 227 10.44 -1.94 0.90
N ILE A 228 9.35 -1.39 0.37
CA ILE A 228 8.00 -1.97 0.53
C ILE A 228 7.97 -3.39 -0.06
N LEU A 229 8.48 -3.58 -1.28
CA LEU A 229 8.52 -4.88 -1.93
C LEU A 229 9.32 -5.89 -1.10
N GLY A 230 10.49 -5.50 -0.59
CA GLY A 230 11.33 -6.36 0.25
C GLY A 230 10.60 -6.81 1.53
N LEU A 231 9.90 -5.90 2.20
CA LEU A 231 9.11 -6.20 3.40
C LEU A 231 7.94 -7.15 3.10
N VAL A 232 7.23 -6.92 2.00
CA VAL A 232 6.12 -7.77 1.58
C VAL A 232 6.61 -9.17 1.22
N VAL A 233 7.72 -9.28 0.50
CA VAL A 233 8.34 -10.57 0.15
C VAL A 233 8.81 -11.31 1.39
N GLU A 234 9.43 -10.61 2.34
CA GLU A 234 9.80 -11.21 3.62
C GLU A 234 8.56 -11.74 4.37
N ALA A 235 7.46 -10.97 4.38
CA ALA A 235 6.21 -11.38 5.02
C ALA A 235 5.57 -12.60 4.35
N VAL A 236 5.63 -12.68 3.02
CA VAL A 236 5.19 -13.84 2.24
C VAL A 236 6.01 -15.08 2.59
N LEU A 237 7.33 -14.95 2.68
CA LEU A 237 8.20 -16.05 3.12
C LEU A 237 7.95 -16.46 4.58
N PHE A 238 7.50 -15.53 5.42
CA PHE A 238 7.14 -15.76 6.83
C PHE A 238 5.67 -16.14 7.04
N LYS A 239 4.88 -16.34 5.97
CA LYS A 239 3.41 -16.46 6.04
C LYS A 239 2.92 -17.46 7.09
N ASP A 240 3.55 -18.63 7.20
CA ASP A 240 3.15 -19.70 8.13
C ASP A 240 3.23 -19.26 9.60
N HIS A 241 4.15 -18.36 9.92
CA HIS A 241 4.25 -17.76 11.25
C HIS A 241 3.16 -16.71 11.44
N LEU A 242 2.83 -15.94 10.40
CA LEU A 242 1.89 -14.80 10.47
C LEU A 242 0.40 -15.20 10.38
N VAL A 243 0.05 -16.43 9.97
CA VAL A 243 -1.35 -16.86 9.76
C VAL A 243 -2.28 -16.57 10.96
N HIS A 244 -1.73 -16.63 12.18
CA HIS A 244 -2.49 -16.44 13.41
C HIS A 244 -2.39 -15.02 14.01
N SER A 245 -1.85 -14.05 13.28
CA SER A 245 -1.74 -12.67 13.76
C SER A 245 -3.09 -11.97 13.92
N GLY A 246 -4.12 -12.50 13.26
CA GLY A 246 -5.45 -11.91 13.22
C GLY A 246 -5.61 -10.83 12.16
N THR A 247 -4.58 -10.48 11.40
CA THR A 247 -4.64 -9.52 10.28
C THR A 247 -4.47 -10.20 8.91
N SER A 248 -4.73 -9.50 7.81
CA SER A 248 -4.68 -10.07 6.46
C SER A 248 -3.32 -9.81 5.77
N LEU A 249 -2.52 -10.86 5.58
CA LEU A 249 -1.31 -10.82 4.76
C LEU A 249 -1.65 -10.54 3.29
N THR A 250 -2.71 -11.16 2.76
CA THR A 250 -3.21 -10.92 1.40
C THR A 250 -3.49 -9.44 1.16
N TRP A 251 -4.10 -8.74 2.12
CA TRP A 251 -4.33 -7.31 2.02
C TRP A 251 -3.01 -6.53 1.92
N LYS A 252 -1.99 -6.89 2.71
CA LYS A 252 -0.68 -6.22 2.64
C LYS A 252 -0.02 -6.40 1.27
N VAL A 253 -0.09 -7.61 0.71
CA VAL A 253 0.45 -7.91 -0.63
C VAL A 253 -0.28 -7.12 -1.72
N VAL A 254 -1.62 -7.13 -1.69
CA VAL A 254 -2.44 -6.46 -2.71
C VAL A 254 -2.31 -4.95 -2.63
N TYR A 255 -2.38 -4.38 -1.42
CA TYR A 255 -2.44 -2.94 -1.22
C TYR A 255 -1.07 -2.27 -1.30
N TYR A 256 -0.05 -2.82 -0.63
CA TYR A 256 1.29 -2.23 -0.64
C TYR A 256 2.21 -2.88 -1.68
N GLY A 257 2.18 -4.21 -1.75
CA GLY A 257 3.10 -5.00 -2.57
C GLY A 257 2.94 -4.77 -4.07
N LEU A 258 1.70 -4.74 -4.58
CA LEU A 258 1.46 -4.54 -6.02
C LEU A 258 1.90 -3.16 -6.49
N ALA A 259 1.55 -2.09 -5.78
CA ALA A 259 1.99 -0.74 -6.14
C ALA A 259 3.53 -0.64 -6.18
N ALA A 260 4.19 -1.19 -5.17
CA ALA A 260 5.64 -1.28 -5.09
C ALA A 260 6.25 -2.12 -6.23
N ALA A 261 5.67 -3.29 -6.53
CA ALA A 261 6.11 -4.15 -7.63
C ALA A 261 5.93 -3.46 -8.98
N GLY A 262 4.83 -2.72 -9.18
CA GLY A 262 4.55 -1.93 -10.38
C GLY A 262 5.65 -0.91 -10.63
N VAL A 263 5.90 0.01 -9.69
CA VAL A 263 6.99 1.00 -9.80
C VAL A 263 8.35 0.35 -10.02
N THR A 264 8.61 -0.75 -9.32
CA THR A 264 9.85 -1.51 -9.49
C THR A 264 9.98 -2.05 -10.91
N CYS A 265 8.92 -2.61 -11.48
CA CYS A 265 8.88 -3.08 -12.87
C CYS A 265 9.11 -1.94 -13.87
N LEU A 266 8.49 -0.77 -13.67
CA LEU A 266 8.70 0.40 -14.52
C LEU A 266 10.17 0.82 -14.53
N SER A 267 10.77 0.87 -13.34
CA SER A 267 12.19 1.18 -13.18
C SER A 267 13.10 0.20 -13.91
N LEU A 268 12.74 -1.09 -13.92
CA LEU A 268 13.49 -2.12 -14.63
C LEU A 268 13.40 -1.93 -16.15
N LEU A 269 12.22 -1.57 -16.66
CA LEU A 269 11.99 -1.33 -18.09
C LEU A 269 12.74 -0.09 -18.60
N GLN A 270 12.79 0.98 -17.81
CA GLN A 270 13.57 2.18 -18.17
C GLN A 270 15.06 1.89 -18.33
N ASN A 271 15.64 1.09 -17.43
CA ASN A 271 17.06 0.74 -17.48
C ASN A 271 17.43 -0.14 -18.70
N GLN A 272 16.45 -0.58 -19.50
CA GLN A 272 16.70 -1.29 -20.75
C GLN A 272 16.84 -0.35 -21.97
N GLN A 273 16.55 0.95 -21.82
CA GLN A 273 16.74 1.90 -22.92
C GLN A 273 18.23 2.23 -23.13
N PRO A 274 18.69 2.45 -24.38
CA PRO A 274 20.12 2.50 -24.72
C PRO A 274 20.90 3.72 -24.21
N ALA A 275 20.26 4.68 -23.53
CA ALA A 275 20.82 6.02 -23.39
C ALA A 275 21.79 6.23 -22.23
N GLU A 276 21.78 5.42 -21.15
CA GLU A 276 22.70 5.63 -20.03
C GLU A 276 23.20 4.30 -19.44
N HIS A 277 24.43 3.94 -19.81
CA HIS A 277 25.21 2.92 -19.13
C HIS A 277 25.35 3.29 -17.63
N GLU A 278 24.75 2.48 -16.74
CA GLU A 278 25.41 1.91 -15.54
C GLU A 278 24.46 1.23 -14.51
N ALA A 279 23.14 1.33 -14.62
CA ALA A 279 22.25 0.73 -13.61
C ALA A 279 21.81 -0.71 -13.96
N VAL A 280 22.72 -1.69 -13.85
CA VAL A 280 22.34 -3.12 -13.86
C VAL A 280 21.28 -3.35 -12.80
N ALA A 281 20.11 -3.85 -13.21
CA ALA A 281 19.04 -4.18 -12.27
C ALA A 281 19.55 -5.08 -11.13
N SER A 282 19.30 -4.64 -9.89
CA SER A 282 19.76 -5.31 -8.68
C SER A 282 19.28 -6.76 -8.65
N PRO A 283 20.18 -7.76 -8.53
CA PRO A 283 19.80 -9.17 -8.42
C PRO A 283 18.78 -9.44 -7.31
N LYS A 284 18.82 -8.64 -6.23
CA LYS A 284 17.84 -8.71 -5.14
C LYS A 284 16.42 -8.42 -5.64
N VAL A 285 16.24 -7.36 -6.42
CA VAL A 285 14.93 -6.94 -6.94
C VAL A 285 14.31 -8.01 -7.82
N LEU A 286 15.11 -8.60 -8.74
CA LEU A 286 14.64 -9.68 -9.61
C LEU A 286 14.22 -10.91 -8.81
N ARG A 287 14.98 -11.26 -7.77
CA ARG A 287 14.65 -12.36 -6.87
C ARG A 287 13.37 -12.07 -6.08
N ASP A 288 13.23 -10.88 -5.53
CA ASP A 288 12.10 -10.49 -4.70
C ASP A 288 10.79 -10.51 -5.53
N LEU A 289 10.82 -9.99 -6.77
CA LEU A 289 9.71 -10.13 -7.73
C LEU A 289 9.41 -11.60 -8.08
N GLY A 290 10.45 -12.41 -8.31
CA GLY A 290 10.30 -13.83 -8.61
C GLY A 290 9.66 -14.63 -7.46
N VAL A 291 10.01 -14.32 -6.20
CA VAL A 291 9.38 -14.92 -5.02
C VAL A 291 7.89 -14.57 -4.96
N LEU A 292 7.55 -13.30 -5.21
CA LEU A 292 6.15 -12.87 -5.23
C LEU A 292 5.34 -13.58 -6.32
N VAL A 293 5.90 -13.70 -7.54
CA VAL A 293 5.28 -14.43 -8.65
C VAL A 293 5.05 -15.89 -8.28
N ALA A 294 6.08 -16.57 -7.77
CA ALA A 294 5.99 -17.97 -7.40
C ALA A 294 4.90 -18.20 -6.33
N ASP A 295 4.87 -17.40 -5.27
CA ASP A 295 3.94 -17.61 -4.16
C ASP A 295 2.46 -17.45 -4.58
N ILE A 296 2.19 -16.51 -5.50
CA ILE A 296 0.87 -16.29 -6.08
C ILE A 296 0.50 -17.42 -7.06
N GLU A 297 1.42 -17.86 -7.93
CA GLU A 297 1.18 -18.95 -8.89
C GLU A 297 0.92 -20.29 -8.19
N PHE A 298 1.64 -20.58 -7.10
CA PHE A 298 1.43 -21.79 -6.29
C PHE A 298 0.11 -21.76 -5.50
N GLY A 299 -0.66 -20.66 -5.56
CA GLY A 299 -2.00 -20.55 -4.97
C GLY A 299 -2.01 -20.54 -3.44
N THR A 300 -0.87 -20.25 -2.82
CA THR A 300 -0.74 -20.30 -1.35
C THR A 300 -1.24 -19.04 -0.65
N LEU A 301 -1.29 -17.92 -1.37
CA LEU A 301 -1.72 -16.63 -0.84
C LEU A 301 -3.20 -16.31 -1.14
N VAL A 302 -3.69 -16.70 -2.31
CA VAL A 302 -5.04 -16.35 -2.82
C VAL A 302 -5.61 -17.48 -3.66
N TYR A 303 -6.88 -17.82 -3.42
CA TYR A 303 -7.62 -18.85 -4.16
C TYR A 303 -8.43 -18.24 -5.32
N LYS A 304 -8.81 -19.06 -6.31
CA LYS A 304 -9.56 -18.59 -7.50
C LYS A 304 -10.88 -17.92 -7.17
N GLU A 305 -11.46 -18.25 -6.03
CA GLU A 305 -12.75 -17.76 -5.55
C GLU A 305 -12.66 -16.43 -4.78
N ASP A 306 -11.45 -15.91 -4.56
CA ASP A 306 -11.16 -14.70 -3.79
C ASP A 306 -11.23 -13.43 -4.64
N ALA A 307 -11.47 -12.28 -3.97
CA ALA A 307 -11.65 -11.00 -4.66
C ALA A 307 -10.47 -10.69 -5.54
N ASN A 308 -9.33 -10.76 -4.87
CA ASN A 308 -8.08 -10.23 -5.36
C ASN A 308 -7.41 -11.15 -6.37
N TYR A 309 -7.97 -12.34 -6.63
CA TYR A 309 -7.37 -13.31 -7.52
C TYR A 309 -7.14 -12.75 -8.92
N ALA A 310 -8.16 -12.14 -9.54
CA ALA A 310 -8.03 -11.63 -10.90
C ALA A 310 -6.95 -10.55 -11.03
N LEU A 311 -6.88 -9.62 -10.07
CA LEU A 311 -5.86 -8.58 -10.03
C LEU A 311 -4.46 -9.17 -9.81
N LEU A 312 -4.31 -10.05 -8.81
CA LEU A 312 -3.03 -10.68 -8.49
C LEU A 312 -2.53 -11.57 -9.63
N ALA A 313 -3.41 -12.34 -10.26
CA ALA A 313 -3.07 -13.20 -11.39
C ALA A 313 -2.60 -12.35 -12.60
N GLY A 314 -3.32 -11.26 -12.91
CA GLY A 314 -2.92 -10.32 -13.96
C GLY A 314 -1.56 -9.69 -13.68
N ALA A 315 -1.37 -9.14 -12.48
CA ALA A 315 -0.11 -8.55 -12.06
C ALA A 315 1.04 -9.57 -12.11
N THR A 316 0.81 -10.78 -11.64
CA THR A 316 1.80 -11.88 -11.63
C THR A 316 2.23 -12.24 -13.04
N GLN A 317 1.30 -12.35 -13.98
CA GLN A 317 1.60 -12.65 -15.37
C GLN A 317 2.47 -11.53 -16.00
N THR A 318 2.13 -10.27 -15.74
CA THR A 318 2.90 -9.12 -16.23
C THR A 318 4.32 -9.10 -15.66
N ILE A 319 4.47 -9.28 -14.35
CA ILE A 319 5.78 -9.32 -13.68
C ILE A 319 6.63 -10.47 -14.26
N LYS A 320 6.04 -11.65 -14.45
CA LYS A 320 6.72 -12.81 -15.04
C LYS A 320 7.25 -12.52 -16.45
N ASN A 321 6.42 -11.93 -17.31
CA ASN A 321 6.82 -11.57 -18.67
C ASN A 321 8.00 -10.58 -18.68
N ILE A 322 8.00 -9.60 -17.76
CA ILE A 322 9.11 -8.64 -17.58
C ILE A 322 10.39 -9.37 -17.16
N LEU A 323 10.31 -10.25 -16.17
CA LEU A 323 11.47 -11.03 -15.70
C LEU A 323 12.06 -11.91 -16.82
N ASP A 324 11.21 -12.52 -17.63
CA ASP A 324 11.63 -13.36 -18.77
C ASP A 324 12.26 -12.52 -19.90
N SER A 325 11.73 -11.32 -20.17
CA SER A 325 12.30 -10.38 -21.14
C SER A 325 13.70 -9.91 -20.72
N ILE A 326 13.86 -9.50 -19.46
CA ILE A 326 15.16 -9.08 -18.90
C ILE A 326 16.18 -10.23 -18.94
N SER A 327 15.75 -11.44 -18.59
CA SER A 327 16.61 -12.63 -18.61
C SER A 327 17.11 -12.93 -20.03
N ARG A 328 16.23 -12.83 -21.04
CA ARG A 328 16.61 -13.00 -22.46
C ARG A 328 17.56 -11.92 -22.96
N SER A 329 17.29 -10.65 -22.64
CA SER A 329 18.14 -9.51 -23.00
C SER A 329 19.56 -9.64 -22.43
N ARG A 330 19.71 -10.07 -21.16
CA ARG A 330 21.02 -10.35 -20.57
C ARG A 330 21.75 -11.50 -21.26
N LEU A 331 21.01 -12.54 -21.66
CA LEU A 331 21.59 -13.68 -22.38
C LEU A 331 22.04 -13.30 -23.80
N SER A 332 21.34 -12.42 -24.51
CA SER A 332 21.75 -11.94 -25.84
C SER A 332 22.98 -11.02 -25.76
N GLN A 333 23.01 -10.05 -24.83
CA GLN A 333 24.20 -9.21 -24.58
C GLN A 333 25.44 -10.05 -24.21
N ARG A 334 25.26 -11.13 -23.43
CA ARG A 334 26.37 -12.03 -23.07
C ARG A 334 26.88 -12.85 -24.26
N ARG A 335 26.03 -13.18 -25.25
CA ARG A 335 26.49 -13.84 -26.49
C ARG A 335 27.27 -12.87 -27.38
N LEU A 336 26.82 -11.63 -27.49
CA LEU A 336 27.48 -10.58 -28.28
C LEU A 336 28.86 -10.21 -27.70
N THR A 337 29.02 -10.22 -26.37
CA THR A 337 30.33 -9.95 -25.72
C THR A 337 31.33 -11.11 -25.83
N VAL A 338 30.88 -12.33 -26.11
CA VAL A 338 31.77 -13.50 -26.37
C VAL A 338 32.15 -13.61 -27.85
N GLN A 339 31.48 -12.85 -28.73
CA GLN A 339 31.74 -12.80 -30.17
C GLN A 339 31.86 -11.33 -30.64
N ALA A 340 33.01 -10.70 -30.44
CA ALA A 340 33.37 -9.50 -31.21
C ALA A 340 34.79 -9.64 -31.74
N PRO A 341 34.98 -9.36 -33.05
CA PRO A 341 35.51 -8.06 -33.41
C PRO A 341 34.49 -7.22 -34.19
N ASP A 342 34.54 -5.92 -33.88
CA ASP A 342 33.90 -4.74 -34.48
C ASP A 342 32.94 -4.94 -35.65
N ALA A 343 31.67 -4.61 -35.42
CA ALA A 343 30.79 -4.13 -36.48
C ALA A 343 29.85 -3.03 -35.95
N ALA A 344 29.70 -2.01 -36.79
CA ALA A 344 29.13 -0.70 -36.50
C ALA A 344 27.64 -0.71 -36.10
N VAL A 345 27.31 0.28 -35.28
CA VAL A 345 25.97 0.67 -34.85
C VAL A 345 25.11 1.00 -36.08
N GLN A 346 23.96 0.32 -36.21
CA GLN A 346 22.85 0.76 -37.05
C GLN A 346 21.71 1.19 -36.14
N ASP A 347 21.26 2.42 -36.33
CA ASP A 347 20.08 3.00 -35.70
C ASP A 347 18.82 2.27 -36.19
N ASP A 348 18.06 1.74 -35.23
CA ASP A 348 16.70 1.24 -35.46
C ASP A 348 15.69 2.41 -35.29
N PRO A 349 14.58 2.40 -36.03
CA PRO A 349 13.66 3.53 -36.08
C PRO A 349 12.85 3.68 -34.79
N GLU A 350 12.79 4.92 -34.29
CA GLU A 350 11.96 5.34 -33.16
C GLU A 350 10.49 4.94 -33.33
N LEU A 351 10.10 3.83 -32.71
CA LEU A 351 8.71 3.42 -32.57
C LEU A 351 8.03 4.21 -31.44
N GLY A 352 7.39 5.32 -31.83
CA GLY A 352 6.13 5.81 -31.25
C GLY A 352 6.11 6.16 -29.76
N SER A 353 6.68 7.31 -29.40
CA SER A 353 6.57 7.92 -28.06
C SER A 353 5.15 8.37 -27.68
N THR A 354 4.19 8.33 -28.61
CA THR A 354 2.86 8.95 -28.45
C THR A 354 1.82 8.09 -27.71
N SER A 355 2.03 6.78 -27.54
CA SER A 355 1.04 5.90 -26.87
C SER A 355 1.17 5.88 -25.34
N TRP A 356 2.30 6.32 -24.78
CA TRP A 356 2.63 6.17 -23.35
C TRP A 356 2.44 7.44 -22.52
N ASP A 357 2.03 8.56 -23.15
CA ASP A 357 1.62 9.79 -22.47
C ASP A 357 0.30 9.63 -21.68
N LEU A 358 -0.35 8.46 -21.74
CA LEU A 358 -1.57 8.10 -21.00
C LEU A 358 -1.37 7.94 -19.48
N TRP A 359 -0.13 7.82 -18.99
CA TRP A 359 0.18 7.81 -17.55
C TRP A 359 0.37 9.23 -17.03
N GLY A 360 -0.59 10.09 -17.40
CA GLY A 360 -0.56 11.53 -17.18
C GLY A 360 -0.50 11.94 -15.71
N THR A 361 0.00 13.16 -15.50
CA THR A 361 0.06 13.85 -14.22
C THR A 361 -1.32 14.04 -13.60
N GLY A 362 -1.48 13.71 -12.31
CA GLY A 362 -2.50 14.33 -11.46
C GLY A 362 -3.67 13.47 -11.00
N ASN A 363 -3.81 12.23 -11.48
CA ASN A 363 -4.79 11.31 -10.90
C ASN A 363 -4.11 10.30 -9.99
N LEU A 364 -4.80 9.90 -8.92
CA LEU A 364 -4.38 8.78 -8.08
C LEU A 364 -4.25 7.55 -9.00
N GLN A 365 -3.03 7.11 -9.28
CA GLN A 365 -2.82 5.93 -10.10
C GLN A 365 -2.97 4.70 -9.20
N ASP A 366 -4.04 3.94 -9.41
CA ASP A 366 -4.46 2.94 -8.42
C ASP A 366 -3.76 1.58 -8.56
N PHE A 367 -2.71 1.46 -9.39
CA PHE A 367 -2.03 0.19 -9.72
C PHE A 367 -3.03 -0.97 -9.91
N ASP A 368 -4.17 -0.64 -10.51
CA ASP A 368 -5.35 -1.46 -10.63
C ASP A 368 -5.21 -2.44 -11.80
N THR A 369 -6.28 -3.18 -12.09
CA THR A 369 -6.29 -4.12 -13.21
C THR A 369 -5.93 -3.43 -14.54
N ASN A 370 -6.37 -2.18 -14.75
CA ASN A 370 -6.09 -1.45 -15.98
C ASN A 370 -4.60 -1.06 -16.08
N PHE A 371 -3.98 -0.63 -14.99
CA PHE A 371 -2.54 -0.41 -14.93
C PHE A 371 -1.77 -1.67 -15.37
N TRP A 372 -2.10 -2.83 -14.82
CA TRP A 372 -1.39 -4.08 -15.13
C TRP A 372 -1.64 -4.57 -16.55
N LEU A 373 -2.82 -4.32 -17.12
CA LEU A 373 -3.12 -4.57 -18.53
C LEU A 373 -2.28 -3.67 -19.44
N MET A 374 -2.24 -2.36 -19.19
CA MET A 374 -1.42 -1.43 -19.96
C MET A 374 0.07 -1.77 -19.88
N LEU A 375 0.56 -2.16 -18.70
CA LEU A 375 1.95 -2.58 -18.52
C LEU A 375 2.25 -3.91 -19.26
N ALA A 376 1.27 -4.81 -19.37
CA ALA A 376 1.40 -6.04 -20.14
C ALA A 376 1.50 -5.81 -21.65
N GLU A 377 0.96 -4.69 -22.15
CA GLU A 377 0.99 -4.30 -23.57
C GLU A 377 2.26 -3.51 -23.94
N HIS A 378 3.17 -3.27 -22.99
CA HIS A 378 4.41 -2.54 -23.24
C HIS A 378 5.29 -3.23 -24.31
N PRO A 379 5.94 -2.49 -25.25
CA PRO A 379 6.70 -3.11 -26.34
C PRO A 379 7.82 -4.03 -25.85
N LEU A 380 8.43 -3.70 -24.70
CA LEU A 380 9.46 -4.51 -24.06
C LEU A 380 8.93 -5.77 -23.32
N THR A 381 7.62 -5.88 -23.11
CA THR A 381 6.95 -7.04 -22.49
C THR A 381 6.32 -7.96 -23.51
N LEU A 382 6.08 -7.49 -24.74
CA LEU A 382 5.60 -8.29 -25.85
C LEU A 382 6.71 -9.19 -26.40
N ASN A 383 6.40 -10.49 -26.45
CA ASN A 383 7.22 -11.49 -27.15
C ASN A 383 7.07 -11.28 -28.65
N THR A 384 7.96 -10.52 -29.28
CA THR A 384 8.28 -10.72 -30.71
C THR A 384 9.43 -11.70 -30.86
#